data_AF-A0A7C4NVH2-F1
#
_entry.id   AF-A0A7C4NVH2-F1
#
_cell.length_a   1.000
_cell.length_b   1.000
_cell.length_c   1.000
_cell.angle_alpha   90.00
_cell.angle_beta   90.00
_cell.angle_gamma   90.00
#
_symmetry.space_group_name_H-M   'P 1'
#
loop_
_entity.id
_entity.type
_entity.pdbx_description
1 polymer ?
#
loop_
_entity_poly.entity_id
_entity_poly.type
_entity_poly.pdbx_seq_one_letter_code
_entity_poly.pdbx_strand_id
1 'polypeptide(L)'
;EEKTVKGIKVKAVPAYNIGKTFHTKDKGWLGFVVEVEGVKIYHAGDTDFIPEMKDIKTDIALLPVSGTYVMTADEAVSAALTINPQIAIPMHYGSIVGSEKDAEKFAKALEGKIEVIVLPKS
;
A
#
# COMPACT_ATOMS: atom_id res chain seq x y z
N GLU A 1 -6.20 9.97 12.17
CA GLU A 1 -7.29 10.97 12.34
C GLU A 1 -8.27 10.83 11.18
N GLU A 2 -9.55 11.11 11.36
CA GLU A 2 -10.56 11.07 10.29
C GLU A 2 -11.20 12.45 10.08
N LYS A 3 -11.37 12.86 8.82
CA LYS A 3 -12.00 14.12 8.40
C LYS A 3 -12.91 13.88 7.20
N THR A 4 -13.92 14.72 7.04
CA THR A 4 -14.74 14.78 5.83
C THR A 4 -14.46 16.07 5.08
N VAL A 5 -14.11 15.97 3.80
CA VAL A 5 -13.83 17.11 2.92
C VAL A 5 -14.73 17.01 1.70
N LYS A 6 -15.61 17.99 1.51
CA LYS A 6 -16.57 18.01 0.38
C LYS A 6 -17.36 16.70 0.21
N GLY A 7 -17.75 16.07 1.32
CA GLY A 7 -18.49 14.79 1.31
C GLY A 7 -17.63 13.53 1.20
N ILE A 8 -16.31 13.66 1.03
CA ILE A 8 -15.37 12.53 0.98
C ILE A 8 -14.79 12.30 2.37
N LYS A 9 -14.89 11.08 2.91
CA LYS A 9 -14.22 10.76 4.18
C LYS A 9 -12.77 10.38 3.92
N VAL A 10 -11.87 10.94 4.71
CA VAL A 10 -10.43 10.71 4.63
C VAL A 10 -9.92 10.37 6.02
N LYS A 11 -9.35 9.19 6.18
CA LYS A 11 -8.70 8.73 7.41
C LYS A 11 -7.20 8.63 7.20
N ALA A 12 -6.44 9.46 7.91
CA ALA A 12 -5.00 9.35 8.01
C ALA A 12 -4.62 8.16 8.91
N VAL A 13 -3.71 7.32 8.43
CA VAL A 13 -3.15 6.15 9.12
C VAL A 13 -1.61 6.21 9.12
N PRO A 14 -0.91 5.55 10.06
CA PRO A 14 0.55 5.56 10.08
C PRO A 14 1.17 4.94 8.83
N ALA A 15 2.30 5.48 8.39
CA ALA A 15 3.19 4.92 7.36
C ALA A 15 4.64 5.10 7.82
N TYR A 16 5.43 4.03 7.88
CA TYR A 16 6.83 4.10 8.32
C TYR A 16 7.61 2.83 7.96
N ASN A 17 8.95 2.92 7.96
CA ASN A 17 9.83 1.77 7.81
C ASN A 17 10.13 1.08 9.15
N ILE A 18 10.29 -0.24 9.11
CA ILE A 18 10.80 -1.06 10.20
C ILE A 18 12.23 -1.44 9.83
N GLY A 19 13.21 -0.81 10.49
CA GLY A 19 14.63 -1.13 10.28
C GLY A 19 15.29 -0.41 9.10
N LYS A 20 14.58 0.48 8.40
CA LYS A 20 15.18 1.45 7.45
C LYS A 20 15.16 2.87 8.01
N THR A 21 16.03 3.74 7.51
CA THR A 21 16.20 5.13 7.98
C THR A 21 15.49 6.18 7.13
N PHE A 22 14.74 5.79 6.10
CA PHE A 22 14.12 6.72 5.15
C PHE A 22 12.82 7.32 5.68
N HIS A 23 11.92 6.48 6.19
CA HIS A 23 10.62 6.89 6.74
C HIS A 23 10.48 6.44 8.20
N THR A 24 11.27 7.01 9.10
CA THR A 24 11.26 6.58 10.51
C THR A 24 9.95 6.95 11.23
N LYS A 25 9.52 6.11 12.18
CA LYS A 25 8.23 6.24 12.87
C LYS A 25 8.04 7.58 13.59
N ASP A 26 9.12 8.18 14.11
CA ASP A 26 9.09 9.46 14.84
C ASP A 26 8.68 10.65 13.98
N LYS A 27 8.79 10.53 12.65
CA LYS A 27 8.46 11.60 11.71
C LYS A 27 6.96 11.72 11.43
N GLY A 28 6.16 10.72 11.79
CA GLY A 28 4.71 10.77 11.66
C GLY A 28 4.19 10.84 10.23
N TRP A 29 4.87 10.16 9.28
CA TRP A 29 4.39 10.02 7.90
C TRP A 29 3.08 9.23 7.84
N LEU A 30 2.33 9.45 6.75
CA LEU A 30 0.93 9.04 6.66
C LEU A 30 0.66 8.21 5.40
N GLY A 31 -0.15 7.17 5.58
CA GLY A 31 -1.03 6.64 4.56
C GLY A 31 -2.45 7.19 4.75
N PHE A 32 -3.34 6.88 3.81
CA PHE A 32 -4.71 7.35 3.84
C PHE A 32 -5.70 6.27 3.43
N VAL A 33 -6.81 6.16 4.14
CA VAL A 33 -8.01 5.49 3.66
C VAL A 33 -9.01 6.56 3.23
N VAL A 34 -9.39 6.53 1.96
CA VAL A 34 -10.35 7.48 1.36
C VAL A 34 -11.61 6.71 1.01
N GLU A 35 -12.77 7.21 1.45
CA GLU A 35 -14.08 6.63 1.15
C GLU A 35 -14.84 7.54 0.18
N VAL A 36 -15.13 7.02 -1.01
CA VAL A 36 -15.88 7.70 -2.07
C VAL A 36 -16.98 6.77 -2.55
N GLU A 37 -18.23 7.23 -2.52
CA GLU A 37 -19.39 6.46 -3.00
C GLU A 37 -19.49 5.02 -2.42
N GLY A 38 -19.06 4.86 -1.17
CA GLY A 38 -19.08 3.56 -0.47
C GLY A 38 -17.86 2.67 -0.72
N VAL A 39 -16.96 3.06 -1.63
CA VAL A 39 -15.70 2.36 -1.90
C VAL A 39 -14.58 2.94 -1.04
N LYS A 40 -13.83 2.07 -0.35
CA LYS A 40 -12.67 2.43 0.45
C LYS A 40 -11.38 2.12 -0.31
N ILE A 41 -10.53 3.14 -0.40
CA ILE A 41 -9.24 3.09 -1.09
C ILE A 41 -8.15 3.39 -0.07
N TYR A 42 -7.25 2.44 0.13
CA TYR A 42 -6.08 2.60 0.99
C TYR A 42 -4.87 2.94 0.14
N HIS A 43 -4.31 4.13 0.35
CA HIS A 43 -3.01 4.52 -0.16
C HIS A 43 -1.99 4.39 0.97
N ALA A 44 -1.07 3.42 0.87
CA ALA A 44 -0.14 3.10 1.95
C ALA A 44 0.91 4.18 2.23
N GLY A 45 1.19 5.05 1.26
CA GLY A 45 2.35 5.93 1.31
C GLY A 45 3.65 5.13 1.27
N ASP A 46 4.74 5.74 1.72
CA ASP A 46 6.05 5.09 1.80
C ASP A 46 6.22 4.42 3.16
N THR A 47 6.03 3.11 3.17
CA THR A 47 5.98 2.31 4.40
C THR A 47 6.52 0.92 4.17
N ASP A 48 6.97 0.29 5.25
CA ASP A 48 7.14 -1.16 5.33
C ASP A 48 5.82 -1.82 5.77
N PHE A 49 5.81 -3.15 5.91
CA PHE A 49 4.66 -3.86 6.45
C PHE A 49 4.62 -3.66 7.97
N ILE A 50 3.69 -2.83 8.43
CA ILE A 50 3.56 -2.42 9.83
C ILE A 50 2.37 -3.10 10.53
N PRO A 51 2.40 -3.29 11.87
CA PRO A 51 1.31 -3.91 12.63
C PRO A 51 -0.06 -3.26 12.43
N GLU A 52 -0.09 -1.93 12.29
CA GLU A 52 -1.30 -1.13 12.13
C GLU A 52 -2.10 -1.49 10.85
N MET A 53 -1.46 -2.14 9.86
CA MET A 53 -2.15 -2.60 8.65
C MET A 53 -3.20 -3.71 8.91
N LYS A 54 -3.11 -4.42 10.04
CA LYS A 54 -4.12 -5.43 10.45
C LYS A 54 -5.51 -4.83 10.67
N ASP A 55 -5.54 -3.56 11.08
CA ASP A 55 -6.78 -2.84 11.39
C ASP A 55 -7.33 -2.07 10.19
N ILE A 56 -6.64 -2.11 9.05
CA ILE A 56 -7.10 -1.47 7.81
C ILE A 56 -8.17 -2.35 7.16
N LYS A 57 -9.30 -1.73 6.83
CA LYS A 57 -10.41 -2.32 6.09
C LYS A 57 -10.67 -1.47 4.85
N THR A 58 -10.45 -2.05 3.69
CA THR A 58 -10.46 -1.34 2.40
C THR A 58 -10.87 -2.28 1.28
N ASP A 59 -11.43 -1.75 0.20
CA ASP A 59 -11.80 -2.53 -0.98
C ASP A 59 -10.62 -2.56 -1.98
N ILE A 60 -9.90 -1.44 -2.09
CA ILE A 60 -8.72 -1.28 -2.94
C ILE A 60 -7.52 -0.90 -2.06
N ALA A 61 -6.37 -1.53 -2.28
CA ALA A 61 -5.11 -1.18 -1.61
C ALA A 61 -3.99 -0.89 -2.61
N LEU A 62 -3.39 0.30 -2.52
CA LEU A 62 -2.21 0.70 -3.27
C LEU A 62 -0.98 0.49 -2.37
N LEU A 63 -0.11 -0.45 -2.74
CA LEU A 63 1.00 -0.91 -1.91
C LEU A 63 2.35 -0.72 -2.62
N PRO A 64 3.35 -0.08 -1.99
CA PRO A 64 4.68 0.06 -2.60
C PRO A 64 5.41 -1.30 -2.62
N VAL A 65 6.24 -1.58 -3.65
CA VAL A 65 6.87 -2.92 -3.82
C VAL A 65 8.38 -2.94 -4.10
N SER A 66 9.06 -1.80 -4.20
CA SER A 66 10.47 -1.76 -4.64
C SER A 66 11.53 -2.15 -3.63
N GLY A 67 11.19 -2.26 -2.34
CA GLY A 67 12.11 -2.72 -1.29
C GLY A 67 13.20 -1.74 -0.82
N THR A 68 13.58 -0.75 -1.61
CA THR A 68 14.67 0.18 -1.23
C THR A 68 14.25 1.15 -0.12
N TYR A 69 13.18 1.91 -0.34
CA TYR A 69 12.68 2.93 0.59
C TYR A 69 11.38 2.54 1.31
N VAL A 70 10.83 1.39 0.92
CA VAL A 70 9.46 0.93 1.18
C VAL A 70 9.47 -0.60 1.30
N MET A 71 8.30 -1.22 1.44
CA MET A 71 8.12 -2.68 1.38
C MET A 71 8.83 -3.28 0.16
N THR A 72 9.50 -4.40 0.39
CA THR A 72 9.83 -5.37 -0.67
C THR A 72 8.54 -5.98 -1.22
N ALA A 73 8.59 -6.58 -2.41
CA ALA A 73 7.43 -7.30 -2.97
C ALA A 73 6.88 -8.37 -2.00
N ASP A 74 7.72 -9.09 -1.25
CA ASP A 74 7.27 -10.12 -0.30
C ASP A 74 6.59 -9.52 0.96
N GLU A 75 7.10 -8.40 1.46
CA GLU A 75 6.44 -7.64 2.53
C GLU A 75 5.11 -7.09 2.06
N ALA A 76 5.03 -6.57 0.82
CA ALA A 76 3.80 -6.10 0.23
C ALA A 76 2.76 -7.22 0.06
N VAL A 77 3.18 -8.43 -0.35
CA VAL A 77 2.30 -9.61 -0.38
C VAL A 77 1.73 -9.90 1.02
N SER A 78 2.58 -9.86 2.04
CA SER A 78 2.17 -10.07 3.43
C SER A 78 1.17 -9.01 3.90
N ALA A 79 1.40 -7.76 3.53
CA ALA A 79 0.46 -6.65 3.79
C ALA A 79 -0.88 -6.87 3.06
N ALA A 80 -0.85 -7.23 1.77
CA ALA A 80 -2.05 -7.49 0.98
C ALA A 80 -2.90 -8.62 1.56
N LEU A 81 -2.27 -9.75 1.92
CA LEU A 81 -2.97 -10.88 2.55
C LEU A 81 -3.52 -10.53 3.94
N THR A 82 -2.85 -9.65 4.67
CA THR A 82 -3.29 -9.18 5.99
C THR A 82 -4.50 -8.25 5.89
N ILE A 83 -4.48 -7.33 4.92
CA ILE A 83 -5.56 -6.36 4.68
C ILE A 83 -6.75 -7.05 4.00
N ASN A 84 -6.48 -8.01 3.12
CA ASN A 84 -7.43 -8.75 2.30
C ASN A 84 -8.40 -7.84 1.51
N PRO A 85 -7.89 -6.91 0.68
CA PRO A 85 -8.72 -6.09 -0.19
C PRO A 85 -9.30 -6.93 -1.33
N GLN A 86 -10.32 -6.39 -2.03
CA GLN A 86 -10.79 -6.98 -3.28
C GLN A 86 -9.74 -6.81 -4.38
N ILE A 87 -9.14 -5.61 -4.47
CA ILE A 87 -8.12 -5.26 -5.46
C ILE A 87 -6.85 -4.76 -4.76
N ALA A 88 -5.69 -5.26 -5.17
CA ALA A 88 -4.40 -4.71 -4.81
C ALA A 88 -3.68 -4.14 -6.04
N ILE A 89 -3.06 -2.98 -5.89
CA ILE A 89 -2.34 -2.28 -6.95
C ILE A 89 -0.91 -2.02 -6.47
N PRO A 90 0.11 -2.64 -7.08
CA PRO A 90 1.49 -2.31 -6.74
C PRO A 90 1.81 -0.88 -7.16
N MET A 91 2.65 -0.19 -6.39
CA MET A 91 3.17 1.14 -6.71
C MET A 91 4.66 1.25 -6.31
N HIS A 92 5.27 2.43 -6.51
CA HIS A 92 6.67 2.67 -6.15
C HIS A 92 7.69 1.72 -6.80
N TYR A 93 7.54 1.41 -8.08
CA TYR A 93 8.50 0.62 -8.87
C TYR A 93 8.79 1.26 -10.23
N GLY A 94 9.90 0.91 -10.89
CA GLY A 94 10.16 1.14 -12.32
C GLY A 94 10.38 2.60 -12.74
N SER A 95 10.80 3.50 -11.85
CA SER A 95 11.18 4.88 -12.24
C SER A 95 12.50 5.29 -11.61
N ILE A 96 12.54 5.41 -10.28
CA ILE A 96 13.76 5.78 -9.54
C ILE A 96 14.37 4.54 -8.87
N VAL A 97 13.53 3.67 -8.34
CA VAL A 97 13.90 2.41 -7.67
C VAL A 97 12.90 1.31 -8.00
N GLY A 98 13.32 0.06 -7.82
CA GLY A 98 12.57 -1.13 -8.21
C GLY A 98 12.40 -1.24 -9.73
N SER A 99 11.76 -2.31 -10.15
CA SER A 99 11.50 -2.62 -11.56
C SER A 99 10.10 -3.20 -11.73
N GLU A 100 9.65 -3.33 -12.97
CA GLU A 100 8.38 -4.00 -13.29
C GLU A 100 8.34 -5.43 -12.73
N LYS A 101 9.50 -6.09 -12.60
CA LYS A 101 9.61 -7.43 -11.99
C LYS A 101 9.12 -7.49 -10.54
N ASP A 102 9.21 -6.39 -9.79
CA ASP A 102 8.72 -6.35 -8.41
C ASP A 102 7.19 -6.36 -8.38
N ALA A 103 6.56 -5.64 -9.31
CA ALA A 103 5.11 -5.65 -9.49
C ALA A 103 4.62 -7.00 -10.04
N GLU A 104 5.34 -7.61 -10.98
CA GLU A 104 5.06 -8.95 -11.50
C GLU A 104 5.17 -10.02 -10.40
N LYS A 105 6.21 -9.94 -9.56
CA LYS A 105 6.40 -10.84 -8.41
C LYS A 105 5.24 -10.71 -7.43
N PHE A 106 4.85 -9.48 -7.12
CA PHE A 106 3.70 -9.18 -6.26
C PHE A 106 2.40 -9.77 -6.83
N ALA A 107 2.11 -9.54 -8.11
CA ALA A 107 0.93 -10.07 -8.79
C ALA A 107 0.90 -11.60 -8.80
N LYS A 108 2.01 -12.24 -9.18
CA LYS A 108 2.13 -13.71 -9.23
C LYS A 108 1.92 -14.37 -7.87
N ALA A 109 2.41 -13.76 -6.78
CA ALA A 109 2.28 -14.32 -5.44
C ALA A 109 0.84 -14.29 -4.89
N LEU A 110 0.02 -13.36 -5.41
CA LEU A 110 -1.37 -13.15 -5.03
C LEU A 110 -2.39 -13.81 -5.99
N GLU A 111 -1.92 -14.43 -7.07
CA GLU A 111 -2.77 -15.12 -8.05
C GLU A 111 -3.73 -16.11 -7.37
N GLY A 112 -5.02 -16.01 -7.73
CA GLY A 112 -6.10 -16.82 -7.15
C GLY A 112 -6.49 -16.46 -5.72
N LYS A 113 -5.88 -15.43 -5.10
CA LYS A 113 -6.19 -14.98 -3.73
C LYS A 113 -6.77 -13.57 -3.69
N ILE A 114 -6.12 -12.62 -4.39
CA ILE A 114 -6.50 -11.20 -4.46
C ILE A 114 -6.35 -10.77 -5.93
N GLU A 115 -7.29 -9.99 -6.45
CA GLU A 115 -7.16 -9.41 -7.79
C GLU A 115 -6.05 -8.36 -7.79
N VAL A 116 -5.09 -8.49 -8.70
CA VAL A 116 -3.98 -7.54 -8.82
C VAL A 116 -4.04 -6.84 -10.17
N ILE A 117 -4.08 -5.50 -10.15
CA ILE A 117 -4.03 -4.67 -11.36
C ILE A 117 -2.65 -4.04 -11.44
N VAL A 118 -1.87 -4.44 -12.45
CA VAL A 118 -0.59 -3.83 -12.79
C VAL A 118 -0.80 -2.97 -14.03
N LEU A 119 -0.62 -1.66 -13.91
CA LEU A 119 -0.68 -0.77 -15.08
C LEU A 119 0.68 -0.76 -15.79
N PRO A 120 0.70 -0.96 -17.14
CA PRO A 120 1.90 -0.77 -17.93
C PRO A 120 2.37 0.68 -17.79
N LYS A 121 3.68 0.89 -17.69
CA LYS A 121 4.22 2.24 -17.80
C LYS A 121 4.22 2.65 -19.27
N SER A 122 3.66 3.83 -19.54
CA SER A 122 3.75 4.52 -20.83
C SER A 122 5.14 5.10 -21.06
#